data_AF-Q56ZZ1-F1
#
_entry.id   AF-Q56ZZ1-F1
#
_cell.length_a   1.000
_cell.length_b   1.000
_cell.length_c   1.000
_cell.angle_alpha   90.00
_cell.angle_beta   90.00
_cell.angle_gamma   90.00
#
_symmetry.space_group_name_H-M   'P 1'
#
loop_
_entity.id
_entity.type
_entity.pdbx_description
1 polymer ?
#
loop_
_entity_poly.entity_id
_entity_poly.type
_entity_poly.pdbx_seq_one_letter_code
_entity_poly.pdbx_strand_id
1 'polypeptide(L)'
;MDELNISDRVFEGMSNLQFFRFDENSYGRLHLPQGLNYLPPKLRILHWDYYPMTSLPSKFNLKFLVKIILKHSELEKLWEGIQVSIYHSFMKFILF
;
A
#
# COMPACT_ATOMS: atom_id res chain seq x y z
N MET A 1 -8.83 -6.88 20.01
CA MET A 1 -7.55 -6.63 19.34
C MET A 1 -7.27 -5.16 19.50
N ASP A 2 -6.06 -4.80 19.88
CA ASP A 2 -5.69 -3.39 20.02
C ASP A 2 -5.51 -2.80 18.61
N GLU A 3 -6.18 -1.68 18.36
CA GLU A 3 -6.05 -0.94 17.10
C GLU A 3 -4.81 -0.04 17.19
N LEU A 4 -3.91 -0.18 16.22
CA LEU A 4 -2.74 0.68 16.11
C LEU A 4 -3.07 1.84 15.18
N ASN A 5 -3.35 2.99 15.76
CA ASN A 5 -3.55 4.22 15.02
C ASN A 5 -2.21 4.73 14.48
N ILE A 6 -2.14 4.86 13.15
CA ILE A 6 -0.96 5.31 12.45
C ILE A 6 -1.25 6.67 11.79
N SER A 7 -0.26 7.55 11.82
CA SER A 7 -0.32 8.85 11.14
C SER A 7 -0.27 8.67 9.61
N ASP A 8 -0.94 9.56 8.90
CA ASP A 8 -0.86 9.72 7.44
C ASP A 8 0.57 9.93 6.90
N ARG A 9 1.52 10.28 7.79
CA ARG A 9 2.95 10.49 7.53
C ARG A 9 3.84 9.32 7.91
N VAL A 10 3.30 8.12 8.16
CA VAL A 10 4.09 6.95 8.61
C VAL A 10 5.29 6.61 7.72
N PHE A 11 5.20 6.90 6.42
CA PHE A 11 6.27 6.68 5.45
C PHE A 11 7.13 7.93 5.17
N GLU A 12 6.88 9.05 5.86
CA GLU A 12 7.67 10.26 5.71
C GLU A 12 9.14 9.99 6.09
N GLY A 13 10.07 10.39 5.22
CA GLY A 13 11.50 10.06 5.37
C GLY A 13 11.92 8.66 4.90
N MET A 14 10.99 7.74 4.63
CA MET A 14 11.29 6.36 4.18
C MET A 14 11.50 6.23 2.67
N SER A 15 12.22 7.19 2.05
CA SER A 15 12.34 7.31 0.59
C SER A 15 13.06 6.14 -0.11
N ASN A 16 13.83 5.36 0.63
CA ASN A 16 14.54 4.18 0.13
C ASN A 16 13.84 2.85 0.45
N LEU A 17 12.66 2.87 1.06
CA LEU A 17 11.92 1.65 1.38
C LEU A 17 11.52 0.91 0.09
N GLN A 18 11.96 -0.34 -0.02
CA GLN A 18 11.69 -1.20 -1.18
C GLN A 18 10.69 -2.31 -0.86
N PHE A 19 10.60 -2.75 0.39
CA PHE A 19 9.77 -3.87 0.81
C PHE A 19 8.99 -3.46 2.04
N PHE A 20 7.68 -3.42 1.92
CA PHE A 20 6.78 -3.24 3.05
C PHE A 20 5.95 -4.51 3.21
N ARG A 21 5.94 -5.06 4.42
CA ARG A 21 5.13 -6.21 4.79
C ARG A 21 4.44 -5.94 6.13
N PHE A 22 3.12 -6.01 6.09
CA PHE A 22 2.23 -6.06 7.23
C PHE A 22 1.23 -7.18 6.95
N ASP A 23 1.39 -8.34 7.59
CA ASP A 23 0.57 -9.52 7.33
C ASP A 23 -0.37 -9.84 8.49
N GLU A 24 -1.29 -10.77 8.27
CA GLU A 24 -2.29 -11.23 9.25
C GLU A 24 -1.71 -11.67 10.61
N ASN A 25 -0.44 -12.06 10.67
CA ASN A 25 0.23 -12.48 11.91
C ASN A 25 0.78 -11.28 12.71
N SER A 26 0.58 -10.06 12.22
CA SER A 26 0.97 -8.84 12.93
C SER A 26 0.06 -8.60 14.14
N TYR A 27 0.59 -7.94 15.18
CA TYR A 27 -0.05 -7.76 16.49
C TYR A 27 -1.35 -6.94 16.53
N GLY A 28 -1.96 -6.62 15.40
CA GLY A 28 -3.20 -5.85 15.32
C GLY A 28 -3.50 -5.34 13.92
N ARG A 29 -4.63 -4.64 13.77
CA ARG A 29 -4.97 -3.93 12.54
C ARG A 29 -4.42 -2.50 12.59
N LEU A 30 -3.89 -2.03 11.45
CA LEU A 30 -3.48 -0.63 11.32
C LEU A 30 -4.70 0.19 10.94
N HIS A 31 -5.01 1.19 11.76
CA HIS A 31 -6.02 2.18 11.45
C HIS A 31 -5.33 3.47 10.99
N LEU A 32 -5.79 3.99 9.85
CA LEU A 32 -5.30 5.22 9.24
C LEU A 32 -6.45 6.25 9.23
N PRO A 33 -6.82 6.82 10.39
CA PRO A 33 -7.99 7.71 10.50
C PRO A 33 -7.84 9.00 9.68
N GLN A 34 -6.59 9.42 9.43
CA GLN A 34 -6.24 10.58 8.61
C GLN A 34 -6.00 10.20 7.13
N GLY A 35 -6.17 8.93 6.79
CA GLY A 35 -5.88 8.39 5.48
C GLY A 35 -4.40 8.08 5.25
N LEU A 36 -4.08 7.72 4.01
CA LEU A 36 -2.71 7.50 3.55
C LEU A 36 -2.49 8.32 2.27
N ASN A 37 -1.60 9.32 2.33
CA ASN A 37 -1.38 10.24 1.21
C ASN A 37 -0.10 9.94 0.42
N TYR A 38 0.78 9.10 0.98
CA TYR A 38 2.11 8.85 0.45
C TYR A 38 2.52 7.39 0.65
N LEU A 39 3.09 6.81 -0.40
CA LEU A 39 3.83 5.55 -0.35
C LEU A 39 5.25 5.80 -0.85
N PRO A 40 6.26 5.09 -0.30
CA PRO A 40 7.65 5.24 -0.72
C PRO A 40 7.83 5.06 -2.25
N PRO A 41 8.57 5.95 -2.93
CA PRO A 41 8.66 5.98 -4.39
C PRO A 41 9.50 4.83 -4.97
N LYS A 42 10.29 4.13 -4.14
CA LYS A 42 11.12 2.99 -4.54
C LYS A 42 10.49 1.64 -4.13
N LEU A 43 9.23 1.64 -3.70
CA LEU A 43 8.57 0.44 -3.23
C LEU A 43 8.47 -0.58 -4.39
N ARG A 44 8.94 -1.80 -4.11
CA ARG A 44 8.94 -2.94 -5.03
C ARG A 44 7.92 -3.99 -4.64
N ILE A 45 7.73 -4.19 -3.33
CA ILE A 45 6.72 -5.10 -2.80
C ILE A 45 5.92 -4.37 -1.73
N LEU A 46 4.61 -4.38 -1.92
CA LEU A 46 3.61 -3.99 -0.94
C LEU A 46 2.84 -5.23 -0.51
N HIS A 47 3.04 -5.70 0.71
CA HIS A 47 2.19 -6.70 1.35
C HIS A 47 1.53 -6.03 2.55
N TRP A 48 0.22 -5.83 2.50
CA TRP A 48 -0.52 -5.15 3.57
C TRP A 48 -1.88 -5.80 3.72
N ASP A 49 -1.94 -6.84 4.54
CA ASP A 49 -3.20 -7.49 4.91
C ASP A 49 -4.05 -6.54 5.75
N TYR A 50 -5.37 -6.59 5.56
CA TYR A 50 -6.33 -5.67 6.17
C TYR A 50 -6.04 -4.20 5.86
N TYR A 51 -5.54 -3.91 4.65
CA TYR A 51 -5.31 -2.53 4.22
C TYR A 51 -6.61 -1.71 4.36
N PRO A 52 -6.61 -0.62 5.14
CA PRO A 52 -7.85 0.01 5.63
C PRO A 52 -8.46 1.03 4.67
N MET A 53 -7.81 1.33 3.53
CA MET A 53 -8.28 2.33 2.58
C MET A 53 -8.94 1.67 1.37
N THR A 54 -9.90 2.36 0.77
CA THR A 54 -10.62 1.90 -0.43
C THR A 54 -9.82 2.01 -1.72
N SER A 55 -8.71 2.74 -1.71
CA SER A 55 -7.76 2.85 -2.83
C SER A 55 -6.32 3.12 -2.37
N LEU A 56 -5.35 2.88 -3.26
CA LEU A 56 -3.97 3.33 -3.04
C LEU A 56 -3.82 4.83 -3.35
N PRO A 57 -2.84 5.51 -2.73
CA PRO A 57 -2.61 6.93 -2.96
C PRO A 57 -2.35 7.22 -4.45
N SER A 58 -3.00 8.26 -5.00
CA SER A 58 -2.89 8.60 -6.43
C SER A 58 -1.48 8.99 -6.87
N LYS A 59 -0.65 9.52 -5.96
CA LYS A 59 0.76 9.90 -6.20
C LYS A 59 1.73 8.70 -6.12
N PHE A 60 1.22 7.48 -6.02
CA PHE A 60 2.06 6.30 -5.87
C PHE A 60 2.86 6.00 -7.14
N ASN A 61 4.18 5.92 -6.99
CA ASN A 61 5.09 5.65 -8.10
C ASN A 61 5.18 4.15 -8.39
N LEU A 62 4.64 3.75 -9.54
CA LEU A 62 4.68 2.37 -10.01
C LEU A 62 6.01 1.90 -10.61
N LYS A 63 6.94 2.82 -10.90
CA LYS A 63 8.15 2.52 -11.70
C LYS A 63 8.95 1.32 -11.18
N PHE A 64 8.98 1.13 -9.86
CA PHE A 64 9.75 0.06 -9.22
C PHE A 64 8.88 -1.06 -8.65
N LEU A 65 7.56 -0.91 -8.72
CA LEU A 65 6.63 -1.86 -8.12
C LEU A 65 6.61 -3.16 -8.92
N VAL A 66 6.79 -4.27 -8.21
CA VAL A 66 6.82 -5.63 -8.76
C VAL A 66 5.60 -6.43 -8.29
N LYS A 67 5.17 -6.24 -7.03
CA LYS A 67 4.11 -7.05 -6.43
C LYS A 67 3.28 -6.26 -5.42
N ILE A 68 1.96 -6.46 -5.48
CA ILE A 68 1.00 -6.01 -4.47
C ILE A 68 0.24 -7.23 -3.92
N ILE A 69 0.14 -7.32 -2.60
CA ILE A 69 -0.69 -8.26 -1.86
C ILE A 69 -1.48 -7.45 -0.84
N LEU A 70 -2.80 -7.44 -0.96
CA LEU A 70 -3.73 -6.69 -0.09
C LEU A 70 -4.86 -7.63 0.33
N LYS A 71 -4.55 -8.70 1.08
CA LYS A 71 -5.58 -9.65 1.47
C LYS A 71 -6.52 -9.01 2.49
N HIS A 72 -7.80 -9.37 2.43
CA HIS A 72 -8.80 -8.90 3.39
C HIS A 72 -8.85 -7.36 3.52
N SER A 73 -8.45 -6.64 2.47
CA SER A 73 -8.46 -5.18 2.44
C SER A 73 -9.86 -4.64 2.16
N GLU A 74 -10.13 -3.42 2.61
CA GLU A 74 -11.34 -2.65 2.26
C GLU A 74 -11.24 -2.01 0.85
N LEU A 75 -10.34 -2.52 0.00
CA LEU A 75 -10.01 -1.95 -1.29
C LEU A 75 -11.15 -2.17 -2.29
N GLU A 76 -11.77 -1.08 -2.75
CA GLU A 76 -12.80 -1.10 -3.80
C GLU A 76 -12.20 -0.90 -5.19
N LYS A 77 -11.11 -0.12 -5.27
CA LYS A 77 -10.38 0.20 -6.49
C LYS A 77 -8.89 0.25 -6.18
N LEU A 78 -8.04 -0.11 -7.14
CA LEU A 78 -6.61 -0.13 -6.87
C LEU A 78 -5.98 1.27 -6.77
N TRP A 79 -6.45 2.24 -7.56
CA TRP A 79 -6.06 3.66 -7.48
C TRP A 79 -7.20 4.53 -8.00
N GLU A 80 -7.22 5.80 -7.60
CA GLU A 80 -8.11 6.81 -8.17
C GLU A 80 -7.48 7.48 -9.40
N GLY A 81 -8.27 7.63 -10.47
CA GLY A 81 -7.84 8.24 -11.74
C GLY A 81 -7.12 7.31 -12.73
N ILE A 82 -6.51 7.91 -13.76
CA ILE A 82 -5.78 7.18 -14.81
C ILE A 82 -4.33 6.97 -14.38
N GLN A 83 -3.90 5.71 -14.29
CA GLN A 83 -2.49 5.38 -14.18
C GLN A 83 -1.86 5.19 -15.55
N VAL A 84 -0.88 6.03 -15.86
CA VAL A 84 -0.06 5.86 -17.06
C VAL A 84 1.14 4.97 -16.72
N SER A 85 0.96 3.66 -16.89
CA SER A 85 2.04 2.68 -16.81
C SER A 85 2.88 2.73 -18.09
N ILE A 86 4.03 3.40 -18.06
CA ILE A 86 4.87 3.58 -19.25
C ILE A 86 5.81 2.39 -19.55
N TYR A 87 5.85 1.33 -18.72
CA TYR A 87 6.77 0.20 -18.94
C TYR A 87 6.20 -1.16 -18.53
N HIS A 88 6.50 -2.17 -19.37
CA HIS A 88 6.26 -3.60 -19.24
C HIS A 88 6.86 -4.21 -17.94
N SER A 89 6.21 -4.05 -16.80
CA SER A 89 6.41 -4.98 -15.69
C SER A 89 5.11 -5.71 -15.43
N PHE A 90 5.20 -7.05 -15.43
CA PHE A 90 4.11 -7.96 -15.07
C PHE A 90 3.76 -7.74 -13.59
N MET A 91 2.98 -6.70 -13.29
CA MET A 91 2.38 -6.54 -11.98
C MET A 91 1.38 -7.67 -11.79
N LYS A 92 1.64 -8.51 -10.78
CA LYS A 92 0.65 -9.47 -10.30
C LYS A 92 -0.10 -8.82 -9.14
N PHE A 93 -1.38 -8.57 -9.36
CA PHE A 93 -2.32 -8.25 -8.30
C PHE A 93 -2.84 -9.55 -7.72
N ILE A 94 -2.67 -9.73 -6.41
CA ILE A 94 -3.32 -10.82 -5.69
C ILE A 94 -4.28 -10.13 -4.70
N LEU A 95 -5.55 -10.15 -5.06
CA LEU A 95 -6.68 -9.72 -4.24
C LEU A 95 -7.40 -11.00 -3.80
N PHE A 96 -7.46 -11.27 -2.50
CA PHE A 96 -8.23 -12.38 -1.90
C PHE A 96 -9.02 -11.85 -0.71
#